data_AF-W4QJM8-F1
#
_entry.id   AF-W4QJM8-F1
#
_cell.length_a   1.000
_cell.length_b   1.000
_cell.length_c   1.000
_cell.angle_alpha   90.00
_cell.angle_beta   90.00
_cell.angle_gamma   90.00
#
_symmetry.space_group_name_H-M   'P 1'
#
loop_
_entity.id
_entity.type
_entity.pdbx_description
1 polymer ?
#
loop_
_entity_poly.entity_id
_entity_poly.type
_entity_poly.pdbx_seq_one_letter_code
_entity_poly.pdbx_strand_id
1 'polypeptide(L)'
;MKKLVVALISVAVIFLIPFVLWHFEESDDLNIAIIDKTVPDESYREHHGLTWLLNHWRVTEERLSYSEDYQGFLPNEKEESYDIQPLLTDYDGIDLIYLADTYGVYEEDLPWVNVDEREGSRSNLIYGGLEVEEWYNIYTRLTDGTRSTLVAEFNTFASPTNTEVRSSVSNFLEIEWSGWVGRYFDELDPDLNEEIPQWILDEYPNWDYEGAGFVLVNDFNYDLVVLLEEEHVEQGGIRLQYTERGQAFFDLEESPEYAYWFDIIEARDEDHVLATYDWPLTS
;
A
#
# COMPACT_ATOMS: atom_id res chain seq x y z
N MET A 1 -51.68 -15.09 4.75
CA MET A 1 -51.31 -13.83 4.06
C MET A 1 -50.87 -12.74 5.03
N LYS A 2 -51.73 -12.16 5.89
CA LYS A 2 -51.31 -11.10 6.84
C LYS A 2 -50.10 -11.45 7.73
N LYS A 3 -50.07 -12.65 8.33
CA LYS A 3 -48.95 -13.10 9.17
C LYS A 3 -47.62 -13.22 8.40
N LEU A 4 -47.68 -13.61 7.13
CA LEU A 4 -46.51 -13.74 6.25
C LEU A 4 -45.96 -12.36 5.88
N VAL A 5 -46.85 -11.42 5.55
CA VAL A 5 -46.48 -10.02 5.25
C VAL A 5 -45.83 -9.36 6.45
N VAL A 6 -46.38 -9.55 7.66
CA VAL A 6 -45.77 -9.03 8.90
C VAL A 6 -44.38 -9.64 9.12
N ALA A 7 -44.22 -10.95 8.95
CA ALA A 7 -42.92 -11.60 9.08
C ALA A 7 -41.88 -11.05 8.08
N LEU A 8 -42.26 -10.87 6.81
CA LEU A 8 -41.38 -10.30 5.79
C LEU A 8 -40.97 -8.85 6.11
N ILE A 9 -41.90 -8.03 6.58
CA ILE A 9 -41.60 -6.65 6.99
C ILE A 9 -40.67 -6.64 8.20
N SER A 10 -40.91 -7.50 9.20
CA SER A 10 -40.03 -7.59 10.38
C SER A 10 -38.60 -7.98 9.99
N VAL A 11 -38.44 -8.93 9.08
CA VAL A 11 -37.12 -9.31 8.55
C VAL A 11 -36.46 -8.14 7.81
N ALA A 12 -37.20 -7.46 6.94
CA ALA A 12 -36.68 -6.28 6.23
C ALA A 12 -36.25 -5.16 7.19
N VAL A 13 -37.02 -4.90 8.25
CA VAL A 13 -36.65 -3.91 9.27
C VAL A 13 -35.38 -4.33 10.00
N ILE A 14 -35.23 -5.59 10.37
CA ILE A 14 -34.01 -6.09 11.03
C ILE A 14 -32.78 -5.87 10.15
N PHE A 15 -32.89 -6.10 8.84
CA PHE A 15 -31.80 -5.82 7.91
C PHE A 15 -31.54 -4.32 7.67
N LEU A 16 -32.54 -3.46 7.86
CA LEU A 16 -32.38 -2.01 7.72
C LEU A 16 -31.84 -1.34 8.99
N ILE A 17 -31.99 -1.95 10.17
CA ILE A 17 -31.54 -1.35 11.44
C ILE A 17 -30.05 -0.98 11.40
N PRO A 18 -29.10 -1.85 11.00
CA PRO A 18 -27.68 -1.49 10.96
C PRO A 18 -27.41 -0.28 10.06
N PHE A 19 -28.07 -0.20 8.90
CA PHE A 19 -27.92 0.94 8.00
C PHE A 19 -28.44 2.24 8.60
N VAL A 20 -29.55 2.19 9.32
CA VAL A 20 -30.11 3.35 10.02
C VAL A 20 -29.21 3.78 11.17
N LEU A 21 -28.72 2.83 11.98
CA LEU A 21 -27.82 3.13 13.10
C LEU A 21 -26.52 3.76 12.59
N TRP A 22 -25.91 3.13 11.57
CA TRP A 22 -24.75 3.68 10.88
C TRP A 22 -25.03 5.08 10.32
N HIS A 23 -26.21 5.32 9.77
CA HIS A 23 -26.56 6.64 9.22
C HIS A 23 -26.56 7.76 10.28
N PHE A 24 -26.84 7.43 11.54
CA PHE A 24 -26.92 8.37 12.66
C PHE A 24 -25.67 8.43 13.53
N GLU A 25 -24.61 7.68 13.18
CA GLU A 25 -23.32 7.76 13.85
C GLU A 25 -22.63 9.10 13.55
N GLU A 26 -22.07 9.74 14.58
CA GLU A 26 -21.35 11.01 14.44
C GLU A 26 -20.01 10.78 13.70
N SER A 27 -19.60 11.75 12.89
CA SER A 27 -18.28 11.75 12.24
C SER A 27 -17.21 12.28 13.18
N ASP A 28 -15.98 11.79 13.04
CA ASP A 28 -14.83 12.30 13.80
C ASP A 28 -14.38 13.70 13.34
N ASP A 29 -14.75 14.10 12.11
CA ASP A 29 -14.44 15.39 11.47
C ASP A 29 -12.93 15.68 11.44
N LEU A 30 -12.15 14.68 11.00
CA LEU A 30 -10.71 14.81 10.79
C LEU A 30 -10.41 15.33 9.39
N ASN A 31 -9.43 16.22 9.29
CA ASN A 31 -8.86 16.64 8.01
C ASN A 31 -7.77 15.64 7.59
N ILE A 32 -7.94 15.02 6.43
CA ILE A 32 -7.05 13.96 5.94
C ILE A 32 -6.36 14.42 4.66
N ALA A 33 -5.05 14.18 4.56
CA ALA A 33 -4.30 14.26 3.31
C ALA A 33 -3.90 12.85 2.87
N ILE A 34 -4.47 12.37 1.76
CA ILE A 34 -4.08 11.11 1.12
C ILE A 34 -3.11 11.43 -0.01
N ILE A 35 -1.97 10.76 -0.03
CA ILE A 35 -0.90 10.97 -1.00
C ILE A 35 -0.61 9.65 -1.67
N ASP A 36 -0.78 9.62 -2.99
CA ASP A 36 -0.49 8.47 -3.83
C ASP A 36 0.08 8.94 -5.18
N LYS A 37 1.35 8.64 -5.43
CA LYS A 37 2.04 8.97 -6.67
C LYS A 37 2.01 7.83 -7.70
N THR A 38 1.46 6.67 -7.37
CA THR A 38 1.48 5.43 -8.16
C THR A 38 0.08 5.07 -8.66
N VAL A 39 -0.55 5.96 -9.44
CA VAL A 39 -1.91 5.73 -9.98
C VAL A 39 -1.87 5.71 -11.52
N PRO A 40 -1.48 4.59 -12.16
CA PRO A 40 -1.22 4.57 -13.59
C PRO A 40 -2.49 4.57 -14.47
N ASP A 41 -3.64 4.18 -13.92
CA ASP A 41 -4.90 3.98 -14.66
C ASP A 41 -6.15 4.50 -13.92
N GLU A 42 -7.26 4.65 -14.64
CA GLU A 42 -8.52 5.18 -14.10
C GLU A 42 -9.34 4.14 -13.31
N SER A 43 -8.79 2.94 -13.01
CA SER A 43 -9.47 1.97 -12.15
C SER A 43 -9.42 2.38 -10.67
N TYR A 44 -8.35 3.09 -10.28
CA TYR A 44 -8.04 3.50 -8.91
C TYR A 44 -8.13 2.33 -7.92
N ARG A 45 -7.77 1.11 -8.35
CA ARG A 45 -8.00 -0.14 -7.61
C ARG A 45 -7.55 -0.05 -6.15
N GLU A 46 -6.35 0.46 -5.91
CA GLU A 46 -5.73 0.54 -4.58
C GLU A 46 -6.41 1.56 -3.66
N HIS A 47 -7.05 2.60 -4.21
CA HIS A 47 -7.76 3.62 -3.41
C HIS A 47 -9.11 3.15 -2.87
N HIS A 48 -9.76 2.17 -3.51
CA HIS A 48 -11.12 1.75 -3.11
C HIS A 48 -11.16 1.25 -1.68
N GLY A 49 -10.15 0.50 -1.23
CA GLY A 49 -10.09 -0.07 0.12
C GLY A 49 -10.03 1.02 1.19
N LEU A 50 -9.03 1.91 1.10
CA LEU A 50 -8.81 2.98 2.06
C LEU A 50 -10.00 3.95 2.10
N THR A 51 -10.44 4.45 0.95
CA THR A 51 -11.56 5.41 0.91
C THR A 51 -12.87 4.79 1.36
N TRP A 52 -13.13 3.51 1.05
CA TRP A 52 -14.27 2.80 1.61
C TRP A 52 -14.19 2.72 3.13
N LEU A 53 -13.02 2.38 3.69
CA LEU A 53 -12.80 2.27 5.12
C LEU A 53 -13.03 3.61 5.82
N LEU A 54 -12.36 4.68 5.36
CA LEU A 54 -12.49 6.02 5.96
C LEU A 54 -13.94 6.54 5.90
N ASN A 55 -14.63 6.31 4.78
CA ASN A 55 -16.05 6.65 4.65
C ASN A 55 -16.96 5.78 5.53
N HIS A 56 -16.65 4.49 5.69
CA HIS A 56 -17.40 3.58 6.53
C HIS A 56 -17.30 3.99 8.01
N TRP A 57 -16.11 4.37 8.45
CA TRP A 57 -15.87 4.85 9.80
C TRP A 57 -16.24 6.33 10.02
N ARG A 58 -16.66 7.05 8.95
CA ARG A 58 -17.06 8.46 9.00
C ARG A 58 -15.96 9.35 9.59
N VAL A 59 -14.73 9.10 9.17
CA VAL A 59 -13.56 9.82 9.68
C VAL A 59 -13.60 11.30 9.26
N THR A 60 -14.15 11.59 8.07
CA THR A 60 -14.32 12.94 7.51
C THR A 60 -15.79 13.38 7.53
N GLU A 61 -16.03 14.70 7.57
CA GLU A 61 -17.39 15.27 7.42
C GLU A 61 -17.98 14.98 6.03
N GLU A 62 -17.18 15.21 4.98
CA GLU A 62 -17.56 14.92 3.60
C GLU A 62 -17.07 13.54 3.17
N ARG A 63 -17.83 12.90 2.29
CA ARG A 63 -17.49 11.57 1.77
C ARG A 63 -16.30 11.69 0.81
N LEU A 64 -15.23 10.96 1.08
CA LEU A 64 -14.06 10.88 0.22
C LEU A 64 -14.36 10.14 -1.09
N SER A 65 -13.87 10.71 -2.18
CA SER A 65 -13.86 10.21 -3.55
C SER A 65 -12.51 9.55 -3.84
N TYR A 66 -12.54 8.27 -4.22
CA TYR A 66 -11.31 7.52 -4.52
C TYR A 66 -10.52 8.07 -5.70
N SER A 67 -11.14 8.85 -6.59
CA SER A 67 -10.50 9.39 -7.79
C SER A 67 -10.15 10.88 -7.69
N GLU A 68 -10.62 11.58 -6.65
CA GLU A 68 -10.49 13.04 -6.56
C GLU A 68 -9.83 13.50 -5.25
N ASP A 69 -10.02 12.77 -4.15
CA ASP A 69 -9.58 13.21 -2.81
C ASP A 69 -8.21 12.63 -2.42
N TYR A 70 -7.21 12.82 -3.29
CA TYR A 70 -5.80 12.48 -3.03
C TYR A 70 -4.86 13.46 -3.73
N GLN A 71 -3.57 13.44 -3.40
CA GLN A 71 -2.53 14.20 -4.11
C GLN A 71 -1.55 13.24 -4.79
N GLY A 72 -1.16 13.55 -6.02
CA GLY A 72 -0.19 12.79 -6.80
C GLY A 72 -0.58 12.67 -8.27
N PHE A 73 -0.47 11.47 -8.85
CA PHE A 73 -0.65 11.25 -10.29
C PHE A 73 -2.12 11.09 -10.66
N LEU A 74 -2.63 11.84 -11.65
CA LEU A 74 -4.01 11.77 -12.14
C LEU A 74 -4.02 11.27 -13.59
N PRO A 75 -4.35 9.99 -13.85
CA PRO A 75 -4.42 9.47 -15.22
C PRO A 75 -5.66 10.00 -15.95
N ASN A 76 -5.54 10.18 -17.26
CA ASN A 76 -6.64 10.50 -18.17
C ASN A 76 -6.54 9.64 -19.43
N GLU A 77 -7.16 8.46 -19.38
CA GLU A 77 -7.07 7.46 -20.45
C GLU A 77 -7.74 7.95 -21.73
N LYS A 78 -8.82 8.72 -21.60
CA LYS A 78 -9.59 9.21 -22.75
C LYS A 78 -8.78 10.18 -23.63
N GLU A 79 -7.98 11.04 -23.01
CA GLU A 79 -7.13 12.01 -23.72
C GLU A 79 -5.68 11.51 -23.86
N GLU A 80 -5.39 10.27 -23.44
CA GLU A 80 -4.05 9.67 -23.44
C GLU A 80 -3.01 10.58 -22.76
N SER A 81 -3.36 11.10 -21.59
CA SER A 81 -2.58 12.13 -20.88
C SER A 81 -2.69 11.95 -19.36
N TYR A 82 -1.97 12.78 -18.62
CA TYR A 82 -2.07 12.81 -17.17
C TYR A 82 -1.91 14.24 -16.66
N ASP A 83 -2.44 14.49 -15.47
CA ASP A 83 -2.16 15.67 -14.67
C ASP A 83 -1.45 15.24 -13.37
N ILE A 84 -0.78 16.20 -12.72
CA ILE A 84 -0.20 15.98 -11.39
C ILE A 84 -0.89 16.93 -10.42
N GLN A 85 -1.55 16.36 -9.41
CA GLN A 85 -2.05 17.12 -8.28
C GLN A 85 -0.90 17.31 -7.29
N PRO A 86 -0.36 18.53 -7.14
CA PRO A 86 0.77 18.76 -6.25
C PRO A 86 0.38 18.48 -4.80
N LEU A 87 1.33 17.96 -4.03
CA LEU A 87 1.21 17.84 -2.59
C LEU A 87 1.06 19.23 -1.94
N LEU A 88 0.47 19.26 -0.75
CA LEU A 88 0.26 20.51 -0.03
C LEU A 88 1.59 21.16 0.35
N THR A 89 1.65 22.48 0.22
CA THR A 89 2.78 23.27 0.72
C THR A 89 2.66 23.60 2.20
N ASP A 90 1.46 23.43 2.76
CA ASP A 90 1.14 23.67 4.16
C ASP A 90 0.10 22.63 4.60
N TYR A 91 0.41 21.92 5.69
CA TYR A 91 -0.44 20.88 6.27
C TYR A 91 -1.06 21.35 7.60
N ASP A 92 -1.06 22.65 7.91
CA ASP A 92 -1.74 23.19 9.10
C ASP A 92 -3.21 22.71 9.17
N GLY A 93 -3.60 22.22 10.33
CA GLY A 93 -4.94 21.64 10.55
C GLY A 93 -5.15 20.22 10.00
N ILE A 94 -4.17 19.59 9.33
CA ILE A 94 -4.29 18.20 8.88
C ILE A 94 -4.08 17.23 10.06
N ASP A 95 -5.10 16.43 10.37
CA ASP A 95 -5.13 15.51 11.50
C ASP A 95 -4.51 14.14 11.16
N LEU A 96 -4.60 13.74 9.88
CA LEU A 96 -4.03 12.50 9.36
C LEU A 96 -3.37 12.73 8.00
N ILE A 97 -2.10 12.35 7.88
CA ILE A 97 -1.37 12.25 6.62
C ILE A 97 -1.21 10.77 6.31
N TYR A 98 -1.74 10.35 5.17
CA TYR A 98 -1.70 8.97 4.70
C TYR A 98 -0.86 8.90 3.43
N LEU A 99 0.36 8.38 3.54
CA LEU A 99 1.26 8.11 2.42
C LEU A 99 0.98 6.67 1.95
N ALA A 100 0.21 6.56 0.86
CA ALA A 100 -0.17 5.27 0.27
C ALA A 100 0.97 4.70 -0.57
N ASP A 101 1.40 5.42 -1.60
CA ASP A 101 2.55 4.98 -2.40
C ASP A 101 3.29 6.18 -3.00
N THR A 102 4.62 6.07 -3.05
CA THR A 102 5.50 7.06 -3.65
C THR A 102 6.42 6.47 -4.72
N TYR A 103 6.27 5.19 -5.08
CA TYR A 103 7.06 4.56 -6.13
C TYR A 103 6.96 5.31 -7.46
N GLY A 104 5.74 5.65 -7.86
CA GLY A 104 5.48 6.46 -9.04
C GLY A 104 5.06 5.67 -10.27
N VAL A 105 4.78 6.40 -11.33
CA VAL A 105 4.32 5.89 -12.62
C VAL A 105 5.45 5.98 -13.64
N TYR A 106 5.67 4.90 -14.37
CA TYR A 106 6.61 4.77 -15.47
C TYR A 106 5.86 4.79 -16.81
N GLU A 107 6.56 5.08 -17.92
CA GLU A 107 5.93 5.15 -19.25
C GLU A 107 5.23 3.83 -19.65
N GLU A 108 5.70 2.69 -19.17
CA GLU A 108 5.14 1.38 -19.49
C GLU A 108 3.88 1.03 -18.69
N ASP A 109 3.70 1.69 -17.54
CA ASP A 109 2.52 1.47 -16.70
C ASP A 109 1.27 2.11 -17.31
N LEU A 110 1.45 3.09 -18.21
CA LEU A 110 0.34 3.83 -18.81
C LEU A 110 -0.41 2.97 -19.84
N PRO A 111 -1.73 2.79 -19.70
CA PRO A 111 -2.50 1.88 -20.55
C PRO A 111 -2.60 2.32 -22.03
N TRP A 112 -2.26 3.59 -22.34
CA TRP A 112 -2.21 4.12 -23.70
C TRP A 112 -0.82 4.08 -24.34
N VAL A 113 0.21 3.64 -23.61
CA VAL A 113 1.56 3.47 -24.15
C VAL A 113 1.73 2.03 -24.64
N ASN A 114 1.97 1.86 -25.94
CA ASN A 114 2.37 0.56 -26.47
C ASN A 114 3.89 0.46 -26.39
N VAL A 115 4.39 -0.30 -25.41
CA VAL A 115 5.81 -0.64 -25.35
C VAL A 115 6.06 -1.77 -26.35
N ASP A 116 6.82 -1.50 -27.41
CA ASP A 116 7.37 -2.58 -28.22
C ASP A 116 8.36 -3.36 -27.33
N GLU A 117 8.09 -4.66 -27.11
CA GLU A 117 8.79 -5.63 -26.22
C GLU A 117 10.32 -5.78 -26.42
N ARG A 118 11.00 -4.88 -27.15
CA ARG A 118 12.37 -5.07 -27.66
C ARG A 118 13.44 -4.14 -27.10
N GLU A 119 13.12 -3.23 -26.19
CA GLU A 119 14.15 -2.47 -25.49
C GLU A 119 14.12 -2.86 -24.01
N GLY A 120 14.97 -3.83 -23.65
CA GLY A 120 15.22 -4.26 -22.26
C GLY A 120 15.93 -3.19 -21.43
N SER A 121 15.41 -1.97 -21.45
CA SER A 121 15.76 -0.87 -20.56
C SER A 121 14.53 -0.53 -19.75
N ARG A 122 14.69 -0.41 -18.43
CA ARG A 122 13.65 0.11 -17.53
C ARG A 122 12.96 1.30 -18.17
N SER A 123 11.63 1.26 -18.17
CA SER A 123 10.83 2.39 -18.61
C SER A 123 11.25 3.67 -17.89
N ASN A 124 11.04 4.82 -18.53
CA ASN A 124 11.41 6.09 -17.91
C ASN A 124 10.38 6.43 -16.83
N LEU A 125 10.87 6.84 -15.66
CA LEU A 125 10.02 7.39 -14.61
C LEU A 125 9.35 8.67 -15.10
N ILE A 126 8.02 8.74 -15.01
CA ILE A 126 7.24 9.94 -15.33
C ILE A 126 7.14 10.83 -14.10
N TYR A 127 6.68 10.27 -12.98
CA TYR A 127 6.47 10.96 -11.73
C TYR A 127 6.52 9.96 -10.59
N GLY A 128 7.24 10.28 -9.52
CA GLY A 128 7.43 9.40 -8.39
C GLY A 128 8.50 9.92 -7.45
N GLY A 129 8.67 9.21 -6.34
CA GLY A 129 9.58 9.55 -5.27
C GLY A 129 9.08 10.72 -4.43
N LEU A 130 9.37 10.67 -3.13
CA LEU A 130 9.12 11.79 -2.24
C LEU A 130 10.23 12.83 -2.39
N GLU A 131 9.86 14.08 -2.66
CA GLU A 131 10.82 15.18 -2.80
C GLU A 131 11.18 15.80 -1.45
N VAL A 132 12.31 16.51 -1.41
CA VAL A 132 12.83 17.15 -0.19
C VAL A 132 11.84 18.18 0.37
N GLU A 133 11.23 19.00 -0.50
CA GLU A 133 10.27 20.02 -0.07
C GLU A 133 8.96 19.39 0.42
N GLU A 134 8.47 18.36 -0.26
CA GLU A 134 7.27 17.61 0.14
C GLU A 134 7.45 16.98 1.52
N TRP A 135 8.55 16.27 1.75
CA TRP A 135 8.86 15.70 3.06
C TRP A 135 9.06 16.78 4.12
N TYR A 136 9.70 17.89 3.78
CA TYR A 136 9.89 19.00 4.72
C TYR A 136 8.56 19.56 5.23
N ASN A 137 7.56 19.71 4.36
CA ASN A 137 6.23 20.21 4.74
C ASN A 137 5.50 19.22 5.66
N ILE A 138 5.56 17.92 5.35
CA ILE A 138 5.01 16.84 6.18
C ILE A 138 5.71 16.79 7.54
N TYR A 139 7.04 16.77 7.56
CA TYR A 139 7.85 16.76 8.77
C TYR A 139 7.57 17.99 9.66
N THR A 140 7.44 19.17 9.06
CA THR A 140 7.10 20.40 9.77
C THR A 140 5.76 20.25 10.48
N ARG A 141 4.74 19.71 9.80
CA ARG A 141 3.43 19.44 10.40
C ARG A 141 3.51 18.45 11.56
N LEU A 142 4.22 17.35 11.37
CA LEU A 142 4.33 16.30 12.40
C LEU A 142 5.13 16.76 13.64
N THR A 143 5.88 17.85 13.53
CA THR A 143 6.75 18.37 14.60
C THR A 143 6.38 19.77 15.09
N ASP A 144 5.26 20.35 14.63
CA ASP A 144 4.81 21.70 15.00
C ASP A 144 4.29 21.83 16.44
N GLY A 145 4.13 20.70 17.15
CA GLY A 145 3.67 20.61 18.53
C GLY A 145 2.16 20.46 18.69
N THR A 146 1.41 20.41 17.59
CA THR A 146 0.01 20.01 17.55
C THR A 146 -0.10 18.53 17.13
N ARG A 147 -1.30 17.95 17.26
CA ARG A 147 -1.50 16.53 16.97
C ARG A 147 -1.73 16.33 15.48
N SER A 148 -0.98 15.41 14.89
CA SER A 148 -1.20 14.88 13.56
C SER A 148 -0.65 13.45 13.53
N THR A 149 -1.31 12.56 12.79
CA THR A 149 -0.88 11.16 12.62
C THR A 149 -0.29 10.99 11.24
N LEU A 150 0.84 10.30 11.15
CA LEU A 150 1.39 9.80 9.89
C LEU A 150 1.12 8.31 9.79
N VAL A 151 0.52 7.88 8.69
CA VAL A 151 0.52 6.48 8.24
C VAL A 151 1.29 6.43 6.94
N ALA A 152 2.25 5.53 6.85
CA ALA A 152 3.05 5.30 5.65
C ALA A 152 2.99 3.82 5.32
N GLU A 153 2.51 3.48 4.12
CA GLU A 153 2.53 2.11 3.64
C GLU A 153 3.91 1.73 3.08
N PHE A 154 4.00 0.46 2.68
CA PHE A 154 5.10 -0.09 1.88
C PHE A 154 5.47 0.85 0.71
N ASN A 155 6.74 0.91 0.33
CA ASN A 155 7.28 1.75 -0.76
C ASN A 155 7.24 3.29 -0.58
N THR A 156 6.78 3.83 0.56
CA THR A 156 6.75 5.29 0.82
C THR A 156 8.14 5.98 0.81
N PHE A 157 9.24 5.22 0.88
CA PHE A 157 10.61 5.75 0.90
C PHE A 157 11.57 4.97 -0.02
N ALA A 158 11.06 3.99 -0.76
CA ALA A 158 11.82 3.19 -1.71
C ALA A 158 12.28 4.02 -2.92
N SER A 159 13.10 3.45 -3.81
CA SER A 159 13.38 4.12 -5.08
C SER A 159 12.06 4.41 -5.80
N PRO A 160 11.91 5.58 -6.46
CA PRO A 160 12.94 6.55 -6.85
C PRO A 160 13.20 7.67 -5.84
N THR A 161 12.66 7.61 -4.62
CA THR A 161 12.95 8.58 -3.55
C THR A 161 14.45 8.67 -3.28
N ASN A 162 15.00 9.89 -3.26
CA ASN A 162 16.44 10.08 -3.08
C ASN A 162 16.92 9.62 -1.70
N THR A 163 18.21 9.29 -1.57
CA THR A 163 18.78 8.75 -0.32
C THR A 163 18.65 9.70 0.87
N GLU A 164 18.69 11.01 0.66
CA GLU A 164 18.55 12.01 1.74
C GLU A 164 17.15 11.99 2.34
N VAL A 165 16.11 12.03 1.50
CA VAL A 165 14.71 11.98 1.91
C VAL A 165 14.39 10.61 2.52
N ARG A 166 14.80 9.52 1.87
CA ARG A 166 14.67 8.15 2.40
C ARG A 166 15.26 8.01 3.80
N SER A 167 16.47 8.54 4.01
CA SER A 167 17.12 8.51 5.33
C SER A 167 16.32 9.35 6.34
N SER A 168 15.81 10.51 5.94
CA SER A 168 15.03 11.38 6.82
C SER A 168 13.70 10.75 7.23
N VAL A 169 12.96 10.15 6.28
CA VAL A 169 11.70 9.44 6.52
C VAL A 169 11.93 8.21 7.41
N SER A 170 12.85 7.32 7.04
CA SER A 170 13.15 6.12 7.84
C SER A 170 13.66 6.45 9.25
N ASN A 171 14.43 7.53 9.41
CA ASN A 171 14.82 8.04 10.72
C ASN A 171 13.61 8.48 11.56
N PHE A 172 12.66 9.20 10.94
CA PHE A 172 11.45 9.66 11.60
C PHE A 172 10.53 8.50 12.01
N LEU A 173 10.42 7.48 11.15
CA LEU A 173 9.66 6.26 11.41
C LEU A 173 10.38 5.25 12.34
N GLU A 174 11.61 5.54 12.75
CA GLU A 174 12.44 4.66 13.59
C GLU A 174 12.68 3.27 12.97
N ILE A 175 12.89 3.21 11.66
CA ILE A 175 13.15 1.97 10.91
C ILE A 175 14.47 2.02 10.14
N GLU A 176 14.99 0.85 9.82
CA GLU A 176 16.09 0.63 8.89
C GLU A 176 15.62 -0.32 7.78
N TRP A 177 15.67 0.15 6.53
CA TRP A 177 15.32 -0.67 5.39
C TRP A 177 16.55 -1.35 4.80
N SER A 178 16.47 -2.66 4.62
CA SER A 178 17.55 -3.47 4.07
C SER A 178 17.73 -3.31 2.55
N GLY A 179 16.76 -2.68 1.89
CA GLY A 179 16.64 -2.63 0.43
C GLY A 179 15.93 -3.84 -0.16
N TRP A 180 15.66 -4.88 0.63
CA TRP A 180 14.94 -6.06 0.16
C TRP A 180 13.44 -5.85 0.21
N VAL A 181 12.79 -6.21 -0.90
CA VAL A 181 11.35 -6.37 -1.01
C VAL A 181 11.04 -7.83 -1.35
N GLY A 182 9.94 -8.35 -0.84
CA GLY A 182 9.53 -9.74 -1.05
C GLY A 182 8.07 -9.88 -1.38
N ARG A 183 7.71 -10.92 -2.12
CA ARG A 183 6.33 -11.35 -2.32
C ARG A 183 6.27 -12.86 -2.42
N TYR A 184 5.22 -13.44 -1.83
CA TYR A 184 4.86 -14.84 -2.02
C TYR A 184 3.98 -14.99 -3.26
N PHE A 185 4.25 -16.01 -4.07
CA PHE A 185 3.48 -16.40 -5.24
C PHE A 185 3.06 -17.85 -5.11
N ASP A 186 1.80 -18.14 -5.43
CA ASP A 186 1.28 -19.52 -5.48
C ASP A 186 1.85 -20.33 -6.66
N GLU A 187 2.38 -19.65 -7.67
CA GLU A 187 3.00 -20.24 -8.85
C GLU A 187 4.11 -19.30 -9.38
N LEU A 188 5.31 -19.85 -9.58
CA LEU A 188 6.49 -19.14 -10.06
C LEU A 188 6.74 -19.33 -11.56
N ASP A 189 6.04 -20.24 -12.23
CA ASP A 189 6.09 -20.37 -13.69
C ASP A 189 5.37 -19.16 -14.36
N PRO A 190 6.09 -18.28 -15.09
CA PRO A 190 5.49 -17.11 -15.74
C PRO A 190 4.53 -17.48 -16.88
N ASP A 191 4.59 -18.69 -17.44
CA ASP A 191 3.60 -19.16 -18.42
C ASP A 191 2.25 -19.49 -17.75
N LEU A 192 2.23 -19.69 -16.42
CA LEU A 192 1.04 -19.98 -15.62
C LEU A 192 0.60 -18.80 -14.74
N ASN A 193 1.51 -17.86 -14.46
CA ASN A 193 1.27 -16.72 -13.58
C ASN A 193 1.76 -15.39 -14.19
N GLU A 194 0.82 -14.58 -14.66
CA GLU A 194 1.07 -13.24 -15.19
C GLU A 194 1.32 -12.18 -14.09
N GLU A 195 1.21 -12.53 -12.81
CA GLU A 195 1.45 -11.58 -11.70
C GLU A 195 2.92 -11.36 -11.38
N ILE A 196 3.83 -12.18 -11.91
CA ILE A 196 5.27 -11.98 -11.78
C ILE A 196 5.64 -10.79 -12.68
N PRO A 197 6.20 -9.69 -12.12
CA PRO A 197 6.51 -8.52 -12.93
C PRO A 197 7.50 -8.83 -14.05
N GLN A 198 7.18 -8.39 -15.27
CA GLN A 198 7.99 -8.66 -16.46
C GLN A 198 9.44 -8.18 -16.31
N TRP A 199 9.66 -7.05 -15.62
CA TRP A 199 11.00 -6.52 -15.37
C TRP A 199 11.90 -7.49 -14.58
N ILE A 200 11.33 -8.36 -13.73
CA ILE A 200 12.10 -9.40 -13.03
C ILE A 200 12.59 -10.44 -14.04
N LEU A 201 11.70 -10.89 -14.93
CA LEU A 201 12.01 -11.89 -15.95
C LEU A 201 13.03 -11.36 -16.97
N ASP A 202 12.96 -10.07 -17.29
CA ASP A 202 13.89 -9.40 -18.21
C ASP A 202 15.30 -9.29 -17.61
N GLU A 203 15.42 -8.97 -16.32
CA GLU A 203 16.70 -8.92 -15.60
C GLU A 203 17.26 -10.33 -15.34
N TYR A 204 16.37 -11.31 -15.19
CA TYR A 204 16.68 -12.72 -14.89
C TYR A 204 16.18 -13.68 -15.98
N PRO A 205 16.73 -13.62 -17.21
CA PRO A 205 16.20 -14.35 -18.37
C PRO A 205 16.39 -15.86 -18.29
N ASN A 206 17.16 -16.36 -17.31
CA ASN A 206 17.30 -17.80 -17.03
C ASN A 206 16.37 -18.18 -15.86
N TRP A 207 15.09 -17.85 -15.98
CA TRP A 207 14.07 -18.23 -15.01
C TRP A 207 13.64 -19.68 -15.26
N ASP A 208 13.84 -20.55 -14.27
CA ASP A 208 13.53 -21.99 -14.33
C ASP A 208 12.90 -22.43 -12.99
N TYR A 209 12.08 -21.56 -12.40
CA TYR A 209 11.38 -21.80 -11.14
C TYR A 209 9.91 -22.10 -11.43
N GLU A 210 9.36 -23.12 -10.77
CA GLU A 210 7.96 -23.57 -10.87
C GLU A 210 7.41 -23.83 -9.45
N GLY A 211 6.09 -23.81 -9.31
CA GLY A 211 5.40 -24.03 -8.04
C GLY A 211 5.40 -22.80 -7.13
N ALA A 212 4.92 -22.97 -5.90
CA ALA A 212 4.80 -21.86 -4.94
C ALA A 212 6.16 -21.44 -4.35
N GLY A 213 6.31 -20.17 -4.00
CA GLY A 213 7.49 -19.67 -3.32
C GLY A 213 7.57 -18.16 -3.17
N PHE A 214 8.66 -17.69 -2.57
CA PHE A 214 8.94 -16.27 -2.43
C PHE A 214 9.91 -15.77 -3.49
N VAL A 215 9.64 -14.59 -4.02
CA VAL A 215 10.56 -13.82 -4.85
C VAL A 215 11.00 -12.61 -4.03
N LEU A 216 12.31 -12.45 -3.88
CA LEU A 216 12.94 -11.37 -3.13
C LEU A 216 13.87 -10.60 -4.06
N VAL A 217 13.71 -9.28 -4.12
CA VAL A 217 14.56 -8.42 -4.92
C VAL A 217 15.15 -7.33 -4.04
N ASN A 218 16.43 -7.04 -4.23
CA ASN A 218 17.06 -5.92 -3.57
C ASN A 218 17.07 -4.67 -4.47
N ASP A 219 16.48 -3.60 -4.00
CA ASP A 219 16.33 -2.36 -4.75
C ASP A 219 17.66 -1.61 -4.97
N PHE A 220 18.71 -1.90 -4.18
CA PHE A 220 19.99 -1.18 -4.28
C PHE A 220 20.96 -1.80 -5.27
N ASN A 221 20.99 -3.13 -5.34
CA ASN A 221 21.96 -3.87 -6.14
C ASN A 221 21.32 -4.84 -7.15
N TYR A 222 19.98 -4.92 -7.15
CA TYR A 222 19.16 -5.75 -8.02
C TYR A 222 19.34 -7.25 -7.84
N ASP A 223 19.96 -7.70 -6.75
CA ASP A 223 20.07 -9.12 -6.42
C ASP A 223 18.67 -9.75 -6.28
N LEU A 224 18.52 -10.98 -6.79
CA LEU A 224 17.32 -11.80 -6.70
C LEU A 224 17.59 -13.03 -5.84
N VAL A 225 16.66 -13.31 -4.92
CA VAL A 225 16.61 -14.58 -4.20
C VAL A 225 15.23 -15.18 -4.40
N VAL A 226 15.19 -16.46 -4.79
CA VAL A 226 13.95 -17.23 -4.91
C VAL A 226 13.96 -18.34 -3.87
N LEU A 227 12.90 -18.41 -3.06
CA LEU A 227 12.72 -19.44 -2.04
C LEU A 227 11.52 -20.30 -2.42
N LEU A 228 11.79 -21.48 -2.97
CA LEU A 228 10.76 -22.47 -3.30
C LEU A 228 10.09 -23.01 -2.03
N GLU A 229 8.76 -23.09 -2.02
CA GLU A 229 8.00 -23.57 -0.86
C GLU A 229 8.42 -24.99 -0.46
N GLU A 230 8.51 -25.91 -1.43
CA GLU A 230 8.83 -27.32 -1.15
C GLU A 230 10.25 -27.55 -0.60
N GLU A 231 11.15 -26.57 -0.75
CA GLU A 231 12.56 -26.70 -0.38
C GLU A 231 12.98 -25.80 0.79
N HIS A 232 12.39 -24.60 0.89
CA HIS A 232 12.91 -23.52 1.74
C HIS A 232 11.89 -23.03 2.78
N VAL A 233 10.62 -23.44 2.72
CA VAL A 233 9.53 -22.90 3.54
C VAL A 233 8.75 -24.01 4.21
N GLU A 234 8.50 -23.90 5.52
CA GLU A 234 7.71 -24.91 6.26
C GLU A 234 6.21 -24.77 6.04
N GLN A 235 5.74 -23.55 5.75
CA GLN A 235 4.34 -23.23 5.49
C GLN A 235 4.21 -22.08 4.48
N GLY A 236 3.39 -22.29 3.44
CA GLY A 236 3.09 -21.29 2.42
C GLY A 236 2.51 -19.98 2.96
N GLY A 237 2.84 -18.91 2.23
CA GLY A 237 2.45 -17.54 2.56
C GLY A 237 3.24 -16.92 3.71
N ILE A 238 2.99 -15.63 3.94
CA ILE A 238 3.54 -14.89 5.08
C ILE A 238 2.40 -14.34 5.91
N ARG A 239 2.55 -14.35 7.23
CA ARG A 239 1.53 -13.87 8.18
C ARG A 239 2.16 -12.88 9.13
N LEU A 240 1.35 -12.04 9.76
CA LEU A 240 1.84 -11.20 10.85
C LEU A 240 1.71 -11.96 12.18
N GLN A 241 2.79 -11.96 12.95
CA GLN A 241 2.77 -12.29 14.36
C GLN A 241 2.64 -10.99 15.17
N TYR A 242 1.50 -10.82 15.83
CA TYR A 242 1.28 -9.67 16.70
C TYR A 242 2.14 -9.76 17.97
N THR A 243 2.76 -8.65 18.36
CA THR A 243 3.39 -8.51 19.68
C THR A 243 2.30 -8.37 20.76
N GLU A 244 2.66 -8.49 22.04
CA GLU A 244 1.69 -8.24 23.13
C GLU A 244 1.05 -6.84 23.01
N ARG A 245 1.83 -5.85 22.59
CA ARG A 245 1.37 -4.49 22.32
C ARG A 245 0.40 -4.45 21.14
N GLY A 246 0.72 -5.15 20.05
CA GLY A 246 -0.16 -5.26 18.88
C GLY A 246 -1.49 -5.92 19.18
N GLN A 247 -1.49 -7.04 19.92
CA GLN A 247 -2.71 -7.71 20.35
C GLN A 247 -3.59 -6.79 21.21
N ALA A 248 -2.98 -6.06 22.14
CA ALA A 248 -3.70 -5.09 22.97
C ALA A 248 -4.23 -3.89 22.17
N PHE A 249 -3.54 -3.51 21.09
CA PHE A 249 -3.94 -2.38 20.24
C PHE A 249 -5.06 -2.75 19.27
N PHE A 250 -4.94 -3.90 18.58
CA PHE A 250 -5.88 -4.32 17.55
C PHE A 250 -7.02 -5.21 18.05
N ASP A 251 -6.90 -5.80 19.24
CA ASP A 251 -7.79 -6.86 19.74
C ASP A 251 -7.85 -8.07 18.77
N LEU A 252 -6.70 -8.41 18.19
CA LEU A 252 -6.50 -9.51 17.24
C LEU A 252 -5.41 -10.44 17.75
N GLU A 253 -5.67 -11.75 17.68
CA GLU A 253 -4.70 -12.79 18.06
C GLU A 253 -4.00 -13.42 16.84
N GLU A 254 -4.67 -13.44 15.69
CA GLU A 254 -4.21 -14.10 14.47
C GLU A 254 -4.31 -13.16 13.27
N SER A 255 -3.37 -13.30 12.34
CA SER A 255 -3.33 -12.54 11.09
C SER A 255 -3.70 -13.44 9.91
N PRO A 256 -4.50 -12.96 8.94
CA PRO A 256 -4.63 -13.64 7.66
C PRO A 256 -3.29 -13.65 6.91
N GLU A 257 -3.22 -14.43 5.85
CA GLU A 257 -2.07 -14.41 4.96
C GLU A 257 -1.97 -13.06 4.23
N TYR A 258 -0.75 -12.53 4.17
CA TYR A 258 -0.41 -11.32 3.45
C TYR A 258 0.12 -11.70 2.06
N ALA A 259 -0.63 -11.35 1.02
CA ALA A 259 -0.39 -11.83 -0.34
C ALA A 259 0.35 -10.83 -1.25
N TYR A 260 0.71 -9.65 -0.71
CA TYR A 260 1.31 -8.58 -1.50
C TYR A 260 2.80 -8.40 -1.24
N TRP A 261 3.41 -7.43 -1.91
CA TRP A 261 4.79 -7.04 -1.70
C TRP A 261 5.00 -6.45 -0.31
N PHE A 262 6.09 -6.83 0.34
CA PHE A 262 6.48 -6.33 1.65
C PHE A 262 7.96 -5.93 1.69
N ASP A 263 8.27 -4.92 2.52
CA ASP A 263 9.63 -4.52 2.82
C ASP A 263 10.22 -5.40 3.93
N ILE A 264 11.50 -5.74 3.79
CA ILE A 264 12.31 -6.27 4.90
C ILE A 264 12.96 -5.09 5.62
N ILE A 265 12.34 -4.72 6.74
CA ILE A 265 12.78 -3.64 7.63
C ILE A 265 13.15 -4.17 9.02
N GLU A 266 14.05 -3.47 9.68
CA GLU A 266 14.33 -3.62 11.10
C GLU A 266 13.84 -2.38 11.85
N ALA A 267 13.12 -2.58 12.95
CA ALA A 267 12.76 -1.48 13.84
C ALA A 267 13.96 -1.11 14.71
N ARG A 268 14.18 0.19 14.93
CA ARG A 268 15.23 0.67 15.84
C ARG A 268 14.87 0.49 17.31
N ASP A 269 13.58 0.43 17.60
CA ASP A 269 13.03 0.14 18.92
C ASP A 269 11.93 -0.92 18.81
N GLU A 270 12.23 -2.12 19.32
CA GLU A 270 11.30 -3.24 19.32
C GLU A 270 10.06 -2.98 20.19
N ASP A 271 10.15 -2.07 21.19
CA ASP A 271 9.02 -1.75 22.08
C ASP A 271 7.87 -1.02 21.34
N HIS A 272 8.17 -0.43 20.18
CA HIS A 272 7.19 0.26 19.33
C HIS A 272 6.53 -0.67 18.29
N VAL A 273 7.04 -1.89 18.11
CA VAL A 273 6.56 -2.82 17.08
C VAL A 273 5.23 -3.45 17.50
N LEU A 274 4.23 -3.36 16.62
CA LEU A 274 2.92 -3.98 16.83
C LEU A 274 2.83 -5.39 16.24
N ALA A 275 3.54 -5.66 15.16
CA ALA A 275 3.61 -6.98 14.56
C ALA A 275 4.90 -7.15 13.75
N THR A 276 5.34 -8.39 13.61
CA THR A 276 6.45 -8.79 12.75
C THR A 276 5.98 -9.83 11.75
N TYR A 277 6.65 -9.96 10.61
CA TYR A 277 6.40 -11.09 9.73
C TYR A 277 6.81 -12.40 10.40
N ASP A 278 5.90 -13.37 10.45
CA ASP A 278 6.19 -14.76 10.76
C ASP A 278 6.52 -15.47 9.46
N TRP A 279 7.82 -15.74 9.28
CA TRP A 279 8.34 -16.34 8.07
C TRP A 279 8.98 -17.70 8.40
N PRO A 280 8.22 -18.79 8.23
CA PRO A 280 8.65 -20.12 8.66
C PRO A 280 9.58 -20.72 7.60
N LEU A 281 10.86 -20.33 7.64
CA LEU A 281 11.90 -20.82 6.74
C LEU A 281 12.55 -22.10 7.28
N THR A 282 12.87 -23.05 6.38
CA THR A 282 13.63 -24.25 6.74
C THR A 282 15.13 -23.93 6.86
N SER A 283 15.79 -24.51 7.87
CA SER A 283 17.23 -24.35 8.14
C SER A 283 18.15 -25.18 7.25
#